data_AF-A0A1B7L5D8-F1
#
_entry.id   AF-A0A1B7L5D8-F1
#
_cell.length_a   1.000
_cell.length_b   1.000
_cell.length_c   1.000
_cell.angle_alpha   90.00
_cell.angle_beta   90.00
_cell.angle_gamma   90.00
#
_symmetry.space_group_name_H-M   'P 1'
#
loop_
_entity.id
_entity.type
_entity.pdbx_description
1 polymer ?
#
loop_
_entity_poly.entity_id
_entity_poly.type
_entity_poly.pdbx_seq_one_letter_code
_entity_poly.pdbx_strand_id
1 'polypeptide(L)'
;MTMKKRLVALCLSAGLLAAVPATSFAEVDLVPQNLAGAPTFSAQSLQQLTWQPLNAGQNVQANLATQGQRLSNPGITGPVAAYSVPANIGELSITLTSEVAQNRVYAPNVLVLDQNMNPSAWFPANFFTYQQPGVMAADRLEGTLKLTPALGQQKIYLLIFTTPQDLQRTTTLIAPAKAYAKGTGNAVPDIPDPVAQHAAEGTLKLKVKTTSGASILVGPIFGSSASTPTVTVGNTATAAAPVAASAPAPKAEPMLNDTEAYFNHAIKQAVAKGDVDKALKLLDEAERLGSTSARKTFISSVKGKG
;
A
#
# COMPACT_ATOMS: atom_id res chain seq x y z
N MET A 1 42.23 83.79 8.97
CA MET A 1 42.95 82.62 8.44
C MET A 1 42.10 81.39 8.73
N THR A 2 41.54 80.78 7.68
CA THR A 2 41.13 79.36 7.52
C THR A 2 40.60 78.54 8.72
N MET A 3 39.31 78.12 8.60
CA MET A 3 38.74 76.74 8.69
C MET A 3 39.08 75.85 9.92
N LYS A 4 38.25 74.93 10.47
CA LYS A 4 37.06 74.17 10.02
C LYS A 4 36.59 73.28 11.22
N LYS A 5 35.28 72.98 11.29
CA LYS A 5 34.64 71.64 11.56
C LYS A 5 34.70 71.05 13.01
N ARG A 6 33.69 70.38 13.58
CA ARG A 6 32.40 69.79 13.13
C ARG A 6 31.36 69.81 14.26
N LEU A 7 30.08 69.96 13.88
CA LEU A 7 28.91 69.60 14.69
C LEU A 7 28.85 68.06 14.89
N VAL A 8 28.52 67.63 16.11
CA VAL A 8 27.90 66.33 16.37
C VAL A 8 26.44 66.61 16.72
N ALA A 9 25.54 66.34 15.76
CA ALA A 9 24.10 66.42 15.96
C ALA A 9 23.63 65.12 16.63
N LEU A 10 23.10 65.26 17.83
CA LEU A 10 22.40 64.20 18.58
C LEU A 10 20.95 64.15 18.07
N CYS A 11 20.67 63.34 17.06
CA CYS A 11 19.30 63.17 16.56
C CYS A 11 18.52 62.10 17.35
N LEU A 12 17.50 62.58 18.06
CA LEU A 12 16.23 61.91 18.36
C LEU A 12 15.72 61.07 17.17
N SER A 13 15.28 59.82 17.39
CA SER A 13 14.11 59.27 16.68
C SER A 13 13.58 57.97 17.31
N ALA A 14 12.32 58.05 17.74
CA ALA A 14 11.25 57.06 17.59
C ALA A 14 11.47 55.63 18.12
N GLY A 15 10.99 55.39 19.34
CA GLY A 15 10.54 54.07 19.76
C GLY A 15 9.26 53.69 19.01
N LEU A 16 9.41 52.83 17.99
CA LEU A 16 8.30 52.13 17.34
C LEU A 16 8.24 50.72 17.94
N LEU A 17 7.34 50.51 18.90
CA LEU A 17 6.98 49.18 19.40
C LEU A 17 6.27 48.43 18.27
N ALA A 18 7.02 47.66 17.49
CA ALA A 18 6.47 46.63 16.63
C ALA A 18 6.02 45.47 17.53
N ALA A 19 4.71 45.41 17.79
CA ALA A 19 4.07 44.19 18.26
C ALA A 19 4.25 43.12 17.17
N VAL A 20 5.17 42.20 17.38
CA VAL A 20 5.26 40.96 16.60
C VAL A 20 3.99 40.16 16.94
N PRO A 21 3.09 39.86 15.99
CA PRO A 21 2.03 38.93 16.26
C PRO A 21 2.70 37.58 16.54
N ALA A 22 2.54 37.09 17.76
CA ALA A 22 2.80 35.70 18.08
C ALA A 22 1.87 34.87 17.19
N THR A 23 2.41 34.31 16.10
CA THR A 23 1.74 33.27 15.32
C THR A 23 1.65 32.06 16.23
N SER A 24 0.53 31.94 16.94
CA SER A 24 0.11 30.68 17.53
C SER A 24 -0.02 29.69 16.38
N PHE A 25 0.85 28.67 16.36
CA PHE A 25 0.59 27.48 15.58
C PHE A 25 -0.60 26.80 16.24
N ALA A 26 -1.80 27.13 15.76
CA ALA A 26 -2.98 26.36 16.09
C ALA A 26 -2.66 24.89 15.82
N GLU A 27 -2.97 24.02 16.79
CA GLU A 27 -2.99 22.59 16.59
C GLU A 27 -3.95 22.33 15.42
N VAL A 28 -3.37 22.11 14.24
CA VAL A 28 -4.12 21.90 13.02
C VAL A 28 -4.90 20.62 13.25
N ASP A 29 -6.22 20.72 13.23
CA ASP A 29 -7.07 19.54 13.16
C ASP A 29 -6.69 18.82 11.85
N LEU A 30 -5.91 17.74 11.97
CA LEU A 30 -5.38 17.01 10.83
C LEU A 30 -6.54 16.27 10.16
N VAL A 31 -7.20 16.94 9.22
CA VAL A 31 -8.18 16.35 8.33
C VAL A 31 -7.44 15.94 7.06
N PRO A 32 -7.15 14.63 6.84
CA PRO A 32 -6.34 14.22 5.69
C PRO A 32 -6.97 14.56 4.33
N GLN A 33 -8.28 14.84 4.29
CA GLN A 33 -8.96 15.28 3.07
C GLN A 33 -8.77 16.78 2.77
N ASN A 34 -8.21 17.56 3.69
CA ASN A 34 -7.83 18.94 3.44
C ASN A 34 -6.49 18.99 2.69
N LEU A 35 -6.57 19.25 1.39
CA LEU A 35 -5.41 19.27 0.50
C LEU A 35 -4.75 20.66 0.35
N ALA A 36 -5.24 21.68 1.05
CA ALA A 36 -4.81 23.07 0.84
C ALA A 36 -3.31 23.31 1.11
N GLY A 37 -2.68 22.49 1.97
CA GLY A 37 -1.26 22.55 2.26
C GLY A 37 -0.40 21.56 1.46
N ALA A 38 -1.01 20.69 0.65
CA ALA A 38 -0.30 19.66 -0.09
C ALA A 38 0.39 20.24 -1.35
N PRO A 39 1.62 19.83 -1.67
CA PRO A 39 2.21 20.14 -2.97
C PRO A 39 1.34 19.61 -4.12
N THR A 40 1.21 20.42 -5.17
CA THR A 40 0.48 20.05 -6.39
C THR A 40 1.41 19.34 -7.37
N PHE A 41 0.95 18.26 -7.98
CA PHE A 41 1.72 17.49 -8.97
C PHE A 41 0.98 17.48 -10.31
N SER A 42 1.71 17.60 -11.41
CA SER A 42 1.13 17.47 -12.75
C SER A 42 0.89 16.01 -13.11
N ALA A 43 -0.12 15.74 -13.94
CA ALA A 43 -0.39 14.39 -14.43
C ALA A 43 0.84 13.77 -15.14
N GLN A 44 1.58 14.55 -15.93
CA GLN A 44 2.79 14.06 -16.59
C GLN A 44 3.87 13.63 -15.59
N SER A 45 4.06 14.39 -14.51
CA SER A 45 5.06 14.07 -13.49
C SER A 45 4.73 12.76 -12.76
N LEU A 46 3.45 12.52 -12.47
CA LEU A 46 2.98 11.30 -11.82
C LEU A 46 3.06 10.07 -12.74
N GLN A 47 2.86 10.25 -14.05
CA GLN A 47 2.98 9.18 -15.05
C GLN A 47 4.41 8.74 -15.31
N GLN A 48 5.42 9.58 -15.00
CA GLN A 48 6.83 9.21 -15.11
C GLN A 48 7.32 8.30 -13.98
N LEU A 49 6.55 8.23 -12.88
CA LEU A 49 6.90 7.38 -11.74
C LEU A 49 6.62 5.91 -12.06
N THR A 50 7.54 5.05 -11.64
CA THR A 50 7.36 3.61 -11.59
C THR A 50 6.61 3.25 -10.31
N TRP A 51 5.32 2.95 -10.43
CA TRP A 51 4.46 2.62 -9.29
C TRP A 51 4.64 1.17 -8.86
N GLN A 52 5.29 0.96 -7.70
CA GLN A 52 5.53 -0.38 -7.17
C GLN A 52 4.23 -0.97 -6.56
N PRO A 53 3.82 -2.20 -6.92
CA PRO A 53 2.63 -2.81 -6.35
C PRO A 53 2.85 -3.16 -4.88
N LEU A 54 1.91 -2.78 -4.04
CA LEU A 54 1.89 -3.05 -2.61
C LEU A 54 0.61 -3.82 -2.26
N ASN A 55 0.74 -5.14 -2.17
CA ASN A 55 -0.38 -6.04 -1.94
C ASN A 55 -0.68 -6.21 -0.44
N ALA A 56 -1.93 -6.56 -0.12
CA ALA A 56 -2.34 -6.87 1.25
C ALA A 56 -1.48 -7.99 1.87
N GLY A 57 -1.17 -7.85 3.16
CA GLY A 57 -0.36 -8.81 3.92
C GLY A 57 1.14 -8.70 3.69
N GLN A 58 1.59 -7.91 2.70
CA GLN A 58 3.02 -7.71 2.44
C GLN A 58 3.61 -6.67 3.40
N ASN A 59 4.88 -6.91 3.77
CA ASN A 59 5.74 -5.92 4.40
C ASN A 59 6.83 -5.58 3.39
N VAL A 60 6.85 -4.34 2.91
CA VAL A 60 7.85 -3.85 1.96
C VAL A 60 8.80 -2.92 2.68
N GLN A 61 10.09 -3.04 2.37
CA GLN A 61 11.12 -2.13 2.84
C GLN A 61 11.81 -1.50 1.63
N ALA A 62 12.04 -0.19 1.69
CA ALA A 62 12.77 0.55 0.67
C ALA A 62 13.79 1.49 1.29
N ASN A 63 15.03 1.44 0.79
CA ASN A 63 16.02 2.47 1.07
C ASN A 63 15.92 3.55 -0.01
N LEU A 64 15.53 4.76 0.38
CA LEU A 64 15.27 5.85 -0.58
C LEU A 64 16.53 6.32 -1.32
N ALA A 65 17.72 6.15 -0.75
CA ALA A 65 18.96 6.54 -1.41
C ALA A 65 19.25 5.69 -2.66
N THR A 66 18.89 4.40 -2.63
CA THR A 66 19.19 3.43 -3.70
C THR A 66 17.97 3.02 -4.51
N GLN A 67 16.79 2.99 -3.90
CA GLN A 67 15.54 2.51 -4.52
C GLN A 67 14.52 3.64 -4.72
N GLY A 68 14.78 4.84 -4.19
CA GLY A 68 13.92 5.99 -4.38
C GLY A 68 14.03 6.57 -5.79
N GLN A 69 12.94 7.18 -6.25
CA GLN A 69 12.84 7.77 -7.59
C GLN A 69 13.06 9.26 -7.53
N ARG A 70 13.64 9.84 -8.58
CA ARG A 70 13.80 11.30 -8.69
C ARG A 70 12.53 11.88 -9.30
N LEU A 71 11.94 12.85 -8.62
CA LEU A 71 10.81 13.63 -9.09
C LEU A 71 11.11 15.11 -8.84
N SER A 72 11.14 15.90 -9.92
CA SER A 72 11.35 17.35 -9.81
C SER A 72 9.98 18.02 -9.76
N ASN A 73 9.57 18.50 -8.59
CA ASN A 73 8.32 19.23 -8.39
C ASN A 73 8.49 20.30 -7.31
N PRO A 74 7.89 21.49 -7.46
CA PRO A 74 7.87 22.48 -6.38
C PRO A 74 7.28 21.90 -5.09
N GLY A 75 7.89 22.24 -3.95
CA GLY A 75 7.41 21.83 -2.63
C GLY A 75 7.90 20.47 -2.15
N ILE A 76 8.65 19.70 -2.96
CA ILE A 76 9.30 18.45 -2.51
C ILE A 76 10.81 18.52 -2.63
N THR A 77 11.50 17.63 -1.92
CA THR A 77 12.95 17.48 -2.01
C THR A 77 13.37 16.04 -1.77
N GLY A 78 14.51 15.65 -2.35
CA GLY A 78 15.03 14.29 -2.25
C GLY A 78 14.30 13.27 -3.13
N PRO A 79 14.67 11.99 -3.02
CA PRO A 79 13.96 10.89 -3.64
C PRO A 79 12.55 10.68 -3.07
N VAL A 80 11.66 10.16 -3.92
CA VAL A 80 10.28 9.79 -3.59
C VAL A 80 10.09 8.28 -3.68
N ALA A 81 9.13 7.75 -2.94
CA ALA A 81 8.63 6.38 -3.13
C ALA A 81 7.20 6.43 -3.65
N ALA A 82 6.91 5.59 -4.64
CA ALA A 82 5.63 5.56 -5.35
C ALA A 82 5.07 4.13 -5.31
N TYR A 83 3.97 3.96 -4.59
CA TYR A 83 3.31 2.66 -4.41
C TYR A 83 1.91 2.66 -4.97
N SER A 84 1.46 1.50 -5.40
CA SER A 84 0.08 1.31 -5.80
C SER A 84 -0.55 0.15 -5.06
N VAL A 85 -1.75 0.38 -4.52
CA VAL A 85 -2.43 -0.55 -3.62
C VAL A 85 -3.75 -0.96 -4.26
N PRO A 86 -4.07 -2.28 -4.32
CA PRO A 86 -5.39 -2.72 -4.74
C PRO A 86 -6.46 -2.17 -3.79
N ALA A 87 -7.53 -1.61 -4.36
CA ALA A 87 -8.56 -0.87 -3.64
C ALA A 87 -9.93 -1.58 -3.67
N ASN A 88 -10.00 -2.76 -4.30
CA ASN A 88 -11.19 -3.61 -4.41
C ASN A 88 -11.38 -4.57 -3.22
N ILE A 89 -10.60 -4.42 -2.15
CA ILE A 89 -10.51 -5.37 -1.03
C ILE A 89 -11.10 -4.84 0.29
N GLY A 90 -11.86 -3.73 0.22
CA GLY A 90 -12.50 -3.09 1.37
C GLY A 90 -11.61 -2.04 2.04
N GLU A 91 -11.83 -1.80 3.34
CA GLU A 91 -11.04 -0.83 4.11
C GLU A 91 -9.57 -1.27 4.20
N LEU A 92 -8.68 -0.32 3.94
CA LEU A 92 -7.24 -0.48 3.94
C LEU A 92 -6.64 0.20 5.17
N SER A 93 -5.73 -0.48 5.84
CA SER A 93 -4.88 0.08 6.88
C SER A 93 -3.42 -0.06 6.46
N ILE A 94 -2.81 1.07 6.09
CA ILE A 94 -1.40 1.13 5.68
C ILE A 94 -0.59 1.75 6.82
N THR A 95 0.29 0.98 7.43
CA THR A 95 1.29 1.52 8.36
C THR A 95 2.53 1.88 7.56
N LEU A 96 2.91 3.16 7.61
CA LEU A 96 4.18 3.66 7.11
C LEU A 96 5.11 3.94 8.29
N THR A 97 6.31 3.43 8.18
CA THR A 97 7.38 3.56 9.16
C THR A 97 8.60 4.17 8.46
N SER A 98 9.20 5.21 9.05
CA SER A 98 10.52 5.71 8.68
C SER A 98 11.50 5.49 9.81
N GLU A 99 12.55 4.71 9.56
CA GLU A 99 13.54 4.35 10.58
C GLU A 99 14.52 5.49 10.84
N VAL A 100 14.83 5.70 12.12
CA VAL A 100 15.91 6.57 12.56
C VAL A 100 17.23 5.78 12.45
N ALA A 101 18.20 6.35 11.76
CA ALA A 101 19.56 5.82 11.69
C ALA A 101 20.56 6.95 11.88
N GLN A 102 21.55 6.75 12.76
CA GLN A 102 22.64 7.72 12.99
C GLN A 102 22.12 9.14 13.32
N ASN A 103 21.11 9.25 14.19
CA ASN A 103 20.45 10.53 14.52
C ASN A 103 19.89 11.26 13.29
N ARG A 104 19.50 10.53 12.25
CA ARG A 104 18.83 11.05 11.07
C ARG A 104 17.56 10.26 10.79
N VAL A 105 16.52 10.92 10.32
CA VAL A 105 15.25 10.27 9.98
C VAL A 105 14.62 10.93 8.78
N TYR A 106 13.98 10.16 7.91
CA TYR A 106 13.20 10.74 6.82
C TYR A 106 11.84 11.15 7.38
N ALA A 107 11.41 12.39 7.12
CA ALA A 107 10.12 12.90 7.58
C ALA A 107 9.09 12.76 6.43
N PRO A 108 8.22 11.73 6.45
CA PRO A 108 7.40 11.42 5.30
C PRO A 108 6.15 12.30 5.24
N ASN A 109 5.81 12.72 4.03
CA ASN A 109 4.48 13.18 3.65
C ASN A 109 3.90 12.14 2.71
N VAL A 110 2.60 11.87 2.80
CA VAL A 110 1.94 10.90 1.93
C VAL A 110 0.79 11.57 1.21
N LEU A 111 0.88 11.66 -0.11
CA LEU A 111 -0.23 12.04 -0.97
C LEU A 111 -0.89 10.76 -1.50
N VAL A 112 -2.17 10.60 -1.18
CA VAL A 112 -3.03 9.53 -1.68
C VAL A 112 -3.74 10.03 -2.92
N LEU A 113 -3.65 9.27 -4.00
CA LEU A 113 -4.30 9.54 -5.26
C LEU A 113 -5.33 8.46 -5.57
N ASP A 114 -6.42 8.84 -6.25
CA ASP A 114 -7.42 7.92 -6.77
C ASP A 114 -6.88 7.11 -7.97
N GLN A 115 -7.72 6.24 -8.54
CA GLN A 115 -7.37 5.45 -9.72
C GLN A 115 -7.02 6.28 -10.97
N ASN A 116 -7.45 7.53 -11.02
CA ASN A 116 -7.22 8.49 -12.11
C ASN A 116 -6.02 9.41 -11.84
N MET A 117 -5.25 9.15 -10.77
CA MET A 117 -4.14 9.99 -10.29
C MET A 117 -4.56 11.38 -9.76
N ASN A 118 -5.81 11.54 -9.31
CA ASN A 118 -6.25 12.77 -8.65
C ASN A 118 -5.99 12.70 -7.14
N PRO A 119 -5.48 13.79 -6.52
CA PRO A 119 -5.37 13.91 -5.07
C PRO A 119 -6.68 13.63 -4.34
N SER A 120 -6.63 12.72 -3.36
CA SER A 120 -7.78 12.30 -2.54
C SER A 120 -7.55 12.53 -1.04
N ALA A 121 -6.32 12.34 -0.56
CA ALA A 121 -5.96 12.65 0.82
C ALA A 121 -4.46 13.00 0.93
N TRP A 122 -4.08 13.76 1.94
CA TRP A 122 -2.72 14.13 2.26
C TRP A 122 -2.46 13.96 3.75
N PHE A 123 -1.39 13.23 4.07
CA PHE A 123 -0.89 13.03 5.43
C PHE A 123 0.44 13.77 5.56
N PRO A 124 0.45 14.94 6.23
CA PRO A 124 1.66 15.72 6.46
C PRO A 124 2.65 15.02 7.41
N ALA A 125 3.89 15.47 7.46
CA ALA A 125 4.93 14.86 8.30
C ALA A 125 4.61 14.77 9.80
N ASN A 126 3.85 15.73 10.34
CA ASN A 126 3.43 15.72 11.76
C ASN A 126 2.35 14.66 12.07
N PHE A 127 1.75 14.03 11.06
CA PHE A 127 0.92 12.83 11.25
C PHE A 127 1.75 11.64 11.75
N PHE A 128 3.04 11.60 11.40
CA PHE A 128 3.93 10.49 11.74
C PHE A 128 4.64 10.80 13.05
N THR A 129 4.32 10.01 14.06
CA THR A 129 4.79 10.24 15.44
C THR A 129 5.99 9.38 15.76
N TYR A 130 6.87 9.89 16.63
CA TYR A 130 8.00 9.12 17.10
C TYR A 130 7.54 7.92 17.94
N GLN A 131 8.08 6.75 17.61
CA GLN A 131 7.91 5.51 18.33
C GLN A 131 9.28 5.05 18.82
N GLN A 132 9.36 4.80 20.14
CA GLN A 132 10.54 4.28 20.80
C GLN A 132 10.92 2.87 20.28
N PRO A 133 12.17 2.44 20.47
CA PRO A 133 12.60 1.15 19.98
C PRO A 133 11.94 0.03 20.77
N GLY A 134 11.65 -1.08 20.09
CA GLY A 134 11.15 -2.32 20.67
C GLY A 134 12.09 -3.48 20.37
N VAL A 135 11.77 -4.67 20.87
CA VAL A 135 12.63 -5.87 20.74
C VAL A 135 13.08 -6.14 19.30
N MET A 136 12.22 -5.86 18.31
CA MET A 136 12.49 -6.09 16.88
C MET A 136 12.31 -4.82 16.02
N ALA A 137 12.24 -3.64 16.64
CA ALA A 137 11.96 -2.38 15.92
C ALA A 137 12.89 -1.27 16.43
N ALA A 138 13.53 -0.56 15.50
CA ALA A 138 14.33 0.62 15.83
C ALA A 138 13.44 1.82 16.21
N ASP A 139 14.10 2.87 16.69
CA ASP A 139 13.55 4.23 16.72
C ASP A 139 13.01 4.61 15.33
N ARG A 140 11.81 5.17 15.28
CA ARG A 140 11.14 5.44 14.00
C ARG A 140 10.06 6.50 14.12
N LEU A 141 9.75 7.15 13.00
CA LEU A 141 8.48 7.84 12.80
C LEU A 141 7.46 6.84 12.23
N GLU A 142 6.26 6.80 12.79
CA GLU A 142 5.23 5.85 12.38
C GLU A 142 3.85 6.52 12.30
N GLY A 143 3.06 6.11 11.31
CA GLY A 143 1.69 6.54 11.13
C GLY A 143 0.88 5.48 10.38
N THR A 144 -0.39 5.33 10.75
CA THR A 144 -1.32 4.38 10.12
C THR A 144 -2.40 5.13 9.36
N LEU A 145 -2.36 5.02 8.04
CA LEU A 145 -3.35 5.56 7.13
C LEU A 145 -4.52 4.58 7.07
N LYS A 146 -5.70 5.03 7.48
CA LYS A 146 -6.96 4.29 7.28
C LYS A 146 -7.64 4.87 6.07
N LEU A 147 -7.75 4.08 5.01
CA LEU A 147 -8.31 4.49 3.74
C LEU A 147 -9.51 3.61 3.41
N THR A 148 -10.60 4.26 3.02
CA THR A 148 -11.82 3.59 2.53
C THR A 148 -11.95 3.93 1.04
N PRO A 149 -11.54 3.04 0.13
CA PRO A 149 -11.72 3.26 -1.29
C PRO A 149 -13.19 3.49 -1.67
N ALA A 150 -13.42 4.30 -2.70
CA ALA A 150 -14.76 4.49 -3.25
C ALA A 150 -15.27 3.22 -3.94
N LEU A 151 -16.58 3.06 -4.02
CA LEU A 151 -17.20 1.92 -4.73
C LEU A 151 -16.77 1.90 -6.20
N GLY A 152 -16.38 0.72 -6.69
CA GLY A 152 -15.89 0.52 -8.05
C GLY A 152 -14.42 0.90 -8.27
N GLN A 153 -13.74 1.45 -7.25
CA GLN A 153 -12.32 1.77 -7.33
C GLN A 153 -11.48 0.50 -7.23
N GLN A 154 -10.67 0.24 -8.25
CA GLN A 154 -9.82 -0.97 -8.27
C GLN A 154 -8.44 -0.73 -7.65
N LYS A 155 -8.00 0.53 -7.62
CA LYS A 155 -6.62 0.90 -7.27
C LYS A 155 -6.53 2.30 -6.66
N ILE A 156 -5.61 2.47 -5.71
CA ILE A 156 -5.15 3.78 -5.21
C ILE A 156 -3.65 3.87 -5.38
N TYR A 157 -3.12 5.09 -5.36
CA TYR A 157 -1.69 5.35 -5.42
C TYR A 157 -1.24 6.15 -4.21
N LEU A 158 -0.05 5.82 -3.69
CA LEU A 158 0.57 6.47 -2.55
C LEU A 158 1.90 7.06 -3.01
N LEU A 159 2.00 8.38 -3.01
CA LEU A 159 3.25 9.09 -3.24
C LEU A 159 3.82 9.56 -1.91
N ILE A 160 5.00 9.07 -1.57
CA ILE A 160 5.70 9.40 -0.33
C ILE A 160 6.90 10.28 -0.67
N PHE A 161 6.95 11.45 -0.06
CA PHE A 161 7.98 12.46 -0.29
C PHE A 161 8.28 13.22 1.02
N THR A 162 9.31 14.05 1.02
CA THR A 162 9.59 15.01 2.09
C THR A 162 9.61 16.41 1.51
N THR A 163 9.44 17.43 2.36
CA THR A 163 9.43 18.83 1.93
C THR A 163 10.65 19.57 2.48
N PRO A 164 11.08 20.68 1.85
CA PRO A 164 12.14 21.53 2.40
C PRO A 164 11.86 22.03 3.82
N GLN A 165 10.59 22.27 4.16
CA GLN A 165 10.19 22.69 5.51
C GLN A 165 10.37 21.57 6.53
N ASP A 166 10.04 20.33 6.14
CA ASP A 166 10.23 19.18 7.02
C ASP A 166 11.71 18.91 7.31
N LEU A 167 12.60 19.14 6.34
CA LEU A 167 14.05 18.97 6.54
C LEU A 167 14.67 19.94 7.56
N GLN A 168 14.01 21.06 7.84
CA GLN A 168 14.46 22.03 8.84
C GLN A 168 14.02 21.64 10.26
N ARG A 169 13.12 20.66 10.39
CA ARG A 169 12.65 20.17 11.69
C ARG A 169 13.52 19.03 12.20
N THR A 170 13.27 18.71 13.46
CA THR A 170 13.94 17.63 14.18
C THR A 170 12.92 16.83 14.97
N THR A 171 13.30 15.61 15.33
CA THR A 171 12.52 14.74 16.21
C THR A 171 13.34 14.44 17.45
N THR A 172 12.77 14.65 18.63
CA THR A 172 13.41 14.26 19.90
C THR A 172 13.15 12.78 20.14
N LEU A 173 14.21 12.02 20.37
CA LEU A 173 14.18 10.58 20.63
C LEU A 173 14.25 10.32 22.14
N ILE A 174 13.91 9.13 22.61
CA ILE A 174 14.15 8.76 24.01
C ILE A 174 15.59 8.30 24.18
N ALA A 175 16.30 8.86 25.17
CA ALA A 175 17.65 8.41 25.50
C ALA A 175 17.66 6.92 25.89
N PRO A 176 18.60 6.10 25.39
CA PRO A 176 18.64 4.66 25.67
C PRO A 176 18.65 4.32 27.16
N ALA A 177 19.35 5.11 27.98
CA ALA A 177 19.39 4.90 29.44
C ALA A 177 18.02 5.16 30.11
N LYS A 178 17.24 6.14 29.63
CA LYS A 178 15.88 6.37 30.11
C LYS A 178 14.94 5.23 29.73
N ALA A 179 15.03 4.75 28.48
CA ALA A 179 14.26 3.60 28.01
C ALA A 179 14.57 2.33 28.83
N TYR A 180 15.85 2.07 29.11
CA TYR A 180 16.29 0.93 29.92
C TYR A 180 15.82 1.02 31.37
N ALA A 181 15.96 2.20 32.01
CA ALA A 181 15.49 2.41 33.38
C ALA A 181 13.98 2.18 33.49
N LYS A 182 13.21 2.73 32.55
CA LYS A 182 11.76 2.52 32.46
C LYS A 182 11.39 1.04 32.28
N GLY A 183 12.14 0.30 31.46
CA GLY A 183 11.91 -1.13 31.23
C GLY A 183 12.28 -2.04 32.41
N THR A 184 13.23 -1.62 33.24
CA THR A 184 13.72 -2.39 34.41
C THR A 184 13.09 -1.96 35.74
N GLY A 185 12.22 -0.94 35.74
CA GLY A 185 11.60 -0.39 36.95
C GLY A 185 12.55 0.44 37.82
N ASN A 186 13.70 0.82 37.28
CA ASN A 186 14.67 1.67 37.96
C ASN A 186 14.29 3.16 37.82
N ALA A 187 14.88 4.00 38.69
CA ALA A 187 14.73 5.45 38.57
C ALA A 187 15.24 5.94 37.21
N VAL A 188 14.44 6.76 36.52
CA VAL A 188 14.79 7.33 35.20
C VAL A 188 15.86 8.41 35.39
N PRO A 189 17.04 8.30 34.75
CA PRO A 189 18.10 9.30 34.85
C PRO A 189 17.69 10.64 34.25
N ASP A 190 18.13 11.73 34.87
CA ASP A 190 17.98 13.09 34.33
C ASP A 190 19.11 13.41 33.35
N ILE A 191 18.97 12.91 32.13
CA ILE A 191 19.89 13.18 31.02
C ILE A 191 19.14 13.78 29.82
N PRO A 192 19.77 14.64 29.01
CA PRO A 192 19.15 15.13 27.78
C PRO A 192 18.83 14.00 26.80
N ASP A 193 17.72 14.15 26.09
CA ASP A 193 17.28 13.21 25.06
C ASP A 193 17.97 13.49 23.72
N PRO A 194 18.40 12.46 22.97
CA PRO A 194 19.06 12.67 21.68
C PRO A 194 18.06 13.22 20.66
N VAL A 195 18.56 14.05 19.74
CA VAL A 195 17.75 14.66 18.68
C VAL A 195 18.14 14.06 17.33
N ALA A 196 17.14 13.62 16.56
CA ALA A 196 17.29 13.21 15.17
C ALA A 196 17.02 14.38 14.22
N GLN A 197 17.94 14.63 13.29
CA GLN A 197 17.74 15.57 12.20
C GLN A 197 16.89 14.95 11.09
N HIS A 198 15.99 15.72 10.51
CA HIS A 198 15.28 15.24 9.33
C HIS A 198 16.20 15.21 8.11
N ALA A 199 16.05 14.19 7.27
CA ALA A 199 16.90 13.94 6.11
C ALA A 199 16.06 13.70 4.85
N ALA A 200 16.66 14.03 3.70
CA ALA A 200 16.04 13.83 2.38
C ALA A 200 15.97 12.35 1.96
N GLU A 201 16.69 11.49 2.66
CA GLU A 201 16.81 10.06 2.38
C GLU A 201 16.68 9.28 3.69
N GLY A 202 16.26 8.02 3.60
CA GLY A 202 16.10 7.15 4.75
C GLY A 202 15.50 5.80 4.34
N THR A 203 15.27 4.95 5.34
CA THR A 203 14.64 3.64 5.15
C THR A 203 13.16 3.74 5.50
N LEU A 204 12.31 3.35 4.55
CA LEU A 204 10.88 3.24 4.75
C LEU A 204 10.47 1.77 4.84
N LYS A 205 9.50 1.49 5.71
CA LYS A 205 8.79 0.21 5.78
C LYS A 205 7.30 0.47 5.65
N LEU A 206 6.64 -0.29 4.76
CA LEU A 206 5.21 -0.22 4.54
C LEU A 206 4.58 -1.56 4.83
N LYS A 207 3.47 -1.55 5.56
CA LYS A 207 2.66 -2.72 5.84
C LYS A 207 1.21 -2.43 5.49
N VAL A 208 0.62 -3.27 4.64
CA VAL A 208 -0.79 -3.14 4.25
C VAL A 208 -1.60 -4.26 4.89
N LYS A 209 -2.64 -3.87 5.61
CA LYS A 209 -3.68 -4.76 6.12
C LYS A 209 -5.00 -4.37 5.49
N THR A 210 -5.88 -5.36 5.34
CA THR A 210 -7.25 -5.15 4.92
C THR A 210 -8.15 -5.65 6.01
N THR A 211 -9.27 -4.97 6.22
CA THR A 211 -10.37 -5.51 7.01
C THR A 211 -11.34 -6.18 6.04
N SER A 212 -10.86 -7.19 5.31
CA SER A 212 -11.74 -8.08 4.56
C SER A 212 -12.16 -9.18 5.51
N GLY A 213 -13.45 -9.24 5.86
CA GLY A 213 -13.99 -10.28 6.74
C GLY A 213 -13.51 -11.66 6.32
N ALA A 214 -12.90 -12.39 7.25
CA ALA A 214 -12.29 -13.70 7.00
C ALA A 214 -13.23 -14.61 6.19
N SER A 215 -12.81 -14.98 4.99
CA SER A 215 -13.46 -16.03 4.19
C SER A 215 -12.42 -17.10 3.93
N ILE A 216 -12.48 -18.18 4.70
CA ILE A 216 -11.62 -19.35 4.51
C ILE A 216 -12.23 -20.20 3.40
N LEU A 217 -11.53 -20.31 2.27
CA LEU A 217 -11.82 -21.36 1.30
C LEU A 217 -11.26 -22.67 1.84
N VAL A 218 -12.12 -23.51 2.44
CA VAL A 218 -11.76 -24.86 2.87
C VAL A 218 -11.83 -25.79 1.65
N GLY A 219 -10.67 -26.22 1.16
CA GLY A 219 -10.53 -27.23 0.09
C GLY A 219 -9.14 -27.90 0.19
N PRO A 220 -8.94 -29.14 -0.28
CA PRO A 220 -7.71 -29.88 -0.02
C PRO A 220 -6.54 -29.32 -0.87
N ILE A 221 -5.67 -28.51 -0.25
CA ILE A 221 -4.51 -27.88 -0.91
C ILE A 221 -3.18 -28.63 -0.62
N PHE A 222 -3.21 -29.74 0.12
CA PHE A 222 -2.01 -30.53 0.35
C PHE A 222 -2.32 -32.02 0.21
N GLY A 223 -2.04 -32.57 -0.97
CA GLY A 223 -1.76 -33.99 -1.10
C GLY A 223 -0.41 -34.27 -0.44
N SER A 224 -0.43 -34.53 0.86
CA SER A 224 0.68 -35.17 1.56
C SER A 224 0.97 -36.52 0.92
N SER A 225 2.26 -36.77 0.77
CA SER A 225 2.91 -37.98 0.29
C SER A 225 2.19 -39.29 0.63
N ALA A 226 1.94 -40.10 -0.40
CA ALA A 226 1.90 -41.55 -0.27
C ALA A 226 3.12 -42.12 -1.01
N SER A 227 3.83 -42.98 -0.28
CA SER A 227 5.10 -43.62 -0.57
C SER A 227 5.04 -44.63 -1.75
N THR A 228 6.04 -44.57 -2.65
CA THR A 228 6.71 -45.60 -3.53
C THR A 228 6.03 -46.96 -3.84
N PRO A 229 6.27 -47.67 -4.99
CA PRO A 229 7.55 -47.74 -5.75
C PRO A 229 7.53 -47.80 -7.31
N THR A 230 8.61 -47.28 -7.90
CA THR A 230 9.48 -47.79 -8.99
C THR A 230 8.98 -48.19 -10.42
N VAL A 231 9.81 -47.75 -11.39
CA VAL A 231 10.12 -48.23 -12.76
C VAL A 231 9.09 -48.03 -13.88
N THR A 232 9.39 -47.15 -14.86
CA THR A 232 9.83 -47.59 -16.21
C THR A 232 10.26 -46.41 -17.10
N VAL A 233 11.55 -46.48 -17.41
CA VAL A 233 12.38 -46.02 -18.52
C VAL A 233 11.69 -45.40 -19.74
N GLY A 234 12.25 -44.26 -20.17
CA GLY A 234 12.58 -43.98 -21.58
C GLY A 234 11.44 -43.65 -22.53
N ASN A 235 11.38 -42.39 -22.98
CA ASN A 235 11.63 -42.13 -24.40
C ASN A 235 11.94 -40.66 -24.67
N THR A 236 13.05 -40.50 -25.37
CA THR A 236 13.68 -39.28 -25.85
C THR A 236 12.88 -38.65 -27.01
N ALA A 237 13.11 -37.35 -27.18
CA ALA A 237 12.90 -36.52 -28.38
C ALA A 237 11.52 -35.85 -28.50
N THR A 238 11.39 -34.55 -28.78
CA THR A 238 12.36 -33.58 -29.32
C THR A 238 11.87 -32.15 -29.05
N ALA A 239 12.84 -31.23 -28.97
CA ALA A 239 12.68 -29.79 -28.81
C ALA A 239 12.11 -29.08 -30.06
N ALA A 240 11.42 -27.95 -29.87
CA ALA A 240 11.65 -26.68 -30.58
C ALA A 240 10.69 -25.57 -30.09
N ALA A 241 11.26 -24.39 -29.83
CA ALA A 241 10.60 -23.13 -29.46
C ALA A 241 10.21 -22.31 -30.73
N PRO A 242 9.86 -21.00 -30.70
CA PRO A 242 9.16 -20.13 -29.74
C PRO A 242 8.02 -19.31 -30.44
N VAL A 243 7.56 -18.23 -29.80
CA VAL A 243 6.95 -16.97 -30.32
C VAL A 243 5.41 -16.77 -30.38
N ALA A 244 4.98 -15.85 -29.49
CA ALA A 244 4.19 -14.64 -29.74
C ALA A 244 2.65 -14.66 -29.91
N ALA A 245 2.03 -13.82 -29.07
CA ALA A 245 0.97 -12.84 -29.36
C ALA A 245 -0.51 -13.28 -29.43
N SER A 246 -1.25 -12.79 -28.42
CA SER A 246 -2.64 -12.27 -28.44
C SER A 246 -3.73 -13.12 -29.09
N ALA A 247 -4.48 -13.80 -28.21
CA ALA A 247 -5.69 -14.57 -28.52
C ALA A 247 -6.93 -13.68 -28.78
N PRO A 248 -7.66 -13.93 -29.89
CA PRO A 248 -9.10 -13.81 -29.97
C PRO A 248 -9.75 -15.15 -29.59
N ALA A 249 -10.89 -15.10 -28.88
CA ALA A 249 -11.59 -16.25 -28.31
C ALA A 249 -11.84 -17.43 -29.29
N PRO A 250 -11.50 -18.68 -28.92
CA PRO A 250 -11.93 -19.84 -29.68
C PRO A 250 -13.30 -20.34 -29.22
N LYS A 251 -14.13 -20.54 -30.23
CA LYS A 251 -15.33 -21.37 -30.30
C LYS A 251 -15.11 -22.73 -29.62
N ALA A 252 -16.06 -23.12 -28.77
CA ALA A 252 -16.04 -24.39 -28.03
C ALA A 252 -15.86 -25.60 -28.96
N GLU A 253 -14.81 -26.38 -28.72
CA GLU A 253 -14.69 -27.72 -29.26
C GLU A 253 -15.69 -28.64 -28.56
N PRO A 254 -16.31 -29.62 -29.25
CA PRO A 254 -17.26 -30.52 -28.65
C PRO A 254 -16.62 -31.30 -27.51
N MET A 255 -17.29 -31.38 -26.37
CA MET A 255 -16.84 -32.22 -25.25
C MET A 255 -16.64 -33.67 -25.71
N LEU A 256 -15.61 -34.31 -25.17
CA LEU A 256 -15.42 -35.75 -25.31
C LEU A 256 -16.67 -36.49 -24.79
N ASN A 257 -17.17 -37.47 -25.54
CA ASN A 257 -18.44 -38.17 -25.24
C ASN A 257 -18.50 -38.73 -23.81
N ASP A 258 -17.38 -39.20 -23.27
CA ASP A 258 -17.29 -39.74 -21.91
C ASP A 258 -17.55 -38.67 -20.84
N THR A 259 -17.08 -37.45 -21.10
CA THR A 259 -17.31 -36.28 -20.22
C THR A 259 -18.77 -35.84 -20.30
N GLU A 260 -19.39 -35.89 -21.48
CA GLU A 260 -20.81 -35.56 -21.65
C GLU A 260 -21.73 -36.56 -20.94
N ALA A 261 -21.42 -37.86 -20.99
CA ALA A 261 -22.15 -38.88 -20.25
C ALA A 261 -22.08 -38.66 -18.72
N TYR A 262 -20.90 -38.27 -18.21
CA TYR A 262 -20.70 -37.96 -16.80
C TYR A 262 -21.61 -36.81 -16.32
N PHE A 263 -21.62 -35.68 -17.04
CA PHE A 263 -22.44 -34.54 -16.67
C PHE A 263 -23.94 -34.85 -16.78
N ASN A 264 -24.37 -35.55 -17.83
CA ASN A 264 -25.76 -35.97 -17.96
C ASN A 264 -26.23 -36.88 -16.81
N HIS A 265 -25.39 -37.80 -16.36
CA HIS A 265 -25.71 -38.66 -15.22
C HIS A 265 -25.75 -37.89 -13.90
N ALA A 266 -24.77 -37.01 -13.67
CA ALA A 266 -24.71 -36.18 -12.46
C ALA A 266 -25.91 -35.22 -12.36
N ILE A 267 -26.33 -34.62 -13.48
CA ILE A 267 -27.53 -33.76 -13.56
C ILE A 267 -28.79 -34.58 -13.22
N LYS A 268 -28.98 -35.76 -13.84
CA LYS A 268 -30.11 -36.65 -13.54
C LYS A 268 -30.18 -37.01 -12.06
N GLN A 269 -29.04 -37.34 -11.44
CA GLN A 269 -28.99 -37.71 -10.03
C GLN A 269 -29.28 -36.54 -9.10
N ALA A 270 -28.73 -35.35 -9.37
CA ALA A 270 -28.98 -34.16 -8.57
C ALA A 270 -30.47 -33.78 -8.64
N VAL A 271 -31.06 -33.81 -9.84
CA VAL A 271 -32.50 -33.60 -10.00
C VAL A 271 -33.28 -34.69 -9.27
N ALA A 272 -32.93 -35.98 -9.40
CA ALA A 272 -33.54 -37.11 -8.69
C ALA A 272 -33.55 -36.95 -7.16
N LYS A 273 -32.53 -36.29 -6.60
CA LYS A 273 -32.42 -35.99 -5.16
C LYS A 273 -33.16 -34.72 -4.72
N GLY A 274 -33.66 -33.92 -5.66
CA GLY A 274 -34.31 -32.64 -5.38
C GLY A 274 -33.33 -31.48 -5.22
N ASP A 275 -32.04 -31.73 -5.45
CA ASP A 275 -30.97 -30.73 -5.37
C ASP A 275 -30.90 -29.91 -6.67
N VAL A 276 -31.91 -29.07 -6.91
CA VAL A 276 -32.04 -28.28 -8.15
C VAL A 276 -30.84 -27.33 -8.32
N ASP A 277 -30.37 -26.70 -7.24
CA ASP A 277 -29.21 -25.79 -7.28
C ASP A 277 -27.93 -26.50 -7.73
N LYS A 278 -27.74 -27.75 -7.31
CA LYS A 278 -26.59 -28.58 -7.73
C LYS A 278 -26.72 -28.99 -9.19
N ALA A 279 -27.93 -29.32 -9.63
CA ALA A 279 -28.19 -29.68 -11.02
C ALA A 279 -27.98 -28.48 -11.97
N LEU A 280 -28.32 -27.26 -11.56
CA LEU A 280 -28.05 -26.03 -12.33
C LEU A 280 -26.55 -25.74 -12.45
N LYS A 281 -25.79 -25.85 -11.35
CA LYS A 281 -24.32 -25.69 -11.41
C LYS A 281 -23.65 -26.70 -12.34
N LEU A 282 -24.11 -27.96 -12.32
CA LEU A 282 -23.60 -29.00 -13.21
C LEU A 282 -23.98 -28.76 -14.68
N LEU A 283 -25.15 -28.17 -14.93
CA LEU A 283 -25.58 -27.75 -16.26
C LEU A 283 -24.69 -26.62 -16.79
N ASP A 284 -24.52 -25.54 -16.03
CA ASP A 284 -23.72 -24.37 -16.45
C ASP A 284 -22.27 -24.78 -16.74
N GLU A 285 -21.71 -25.69 -15.92
CA GLU A 285 -20.38 -26.23 -16.10
C GLU A 285 -20.27 -27.09 -17.37
N ALA A 286 -21.25 -27.94 -17.64
CA ALA A 286 -21.28 -28.76 -18.86
C ALA A 286 -21.43 -27.88 -20.11
N GLU A 287 -22.25 -26.83 -20.09
CA GLU A 287 -22.39 -25.91 -21.21
C GLU A 287 -21.14 -25.07 -21.45
N ARG A 288 -20.48 -24.61 -20.38
CA ARG A 288 -19.19 -23.93 -20.44
C ARG A 288 -18.12 -24.78 -21.11
N LEU A 289 -18.18 -26.10 -20.90
CA LEU A 289 -17.28 -27.06 -21.52
C LEU A 289 -17.71 -27.46 -22.95
N GLY A 290 -18.87 -26.99 -23.43
CA GLY A 290 -19.35 -27.23 -24.79
C GLY A 290 -20.36 -28.38 -24.93
N SER A 291 -20.98 -28.85 -23.85
CA SER A 291 -22.04 -29.87 -23.92
C SER A 291 -23.26 -29.35 -24.67
N THR A 292 -23.75 -30.14 -25.61
CA THR A 292 -24.96 -29.83 -26.37
C THR A 292 -26.19 -30.55 -25.81
N SER A 293 -26.00 -31.58 -24.97
CA SER A 293 -27.09 -32.39 -24.41
C SER A 293 -27.46 -32.07 -22.96
N ALA A 294 -26.59 -31.41 -22.18
CA ALA A 294 -26.80 -31.15 -20.75
C ALA A 294 -28.11 -30.43 -20.44
N ARG A 295 -28.45 -29.38 -21.21
CA ARG A 295 -29.71 -28.60 -21.03
C ARG A 295 -30.95 -29.45 -21.26
N LYS A 296 -30.95 -30.28 -22.29
CA LYS A 296 -32.07 -31.19 -22.60
C LYS A 296 -32.21 -32.25 -21.49
N THR A 297 -31.10 -32.75 -20.96
CA THR A 297 -31.08 -33.69 -19.85
C THR A 297 -31.64 -33.08 -18.56
N PHE A 298 -31.26 -31.84 -18.23
CA PHE A 298 -31.83 -31.12 -17.09
C PHE A 298 -33.35 -30.97 -17.22
N ILE A 299 -33.83 -30.41 -18.33
CA ILE A 299 -35.26 -30.14 -18.57
C ILE A 299 -36.11 -31.43 -18.51
N SER A 300 -35.63 -32.53 -19.11
CA SER A 300 -36.34 -33.82 -19.08
C SER A 300 -36.37 -34.43 -17.68
N SER A 301 -35.30 -34.25 -16.89
CA SER A 301 -35.22 -34.77 -15.52
C SER A 301 -36.13 -34.01 -14.55
N VAL A 302 -36.27 -32.69 -14.69
CA VAL A 302 -37.18 -31.90 -13.82
C VAL A 302 -38.64 -32.10 -14.21
N LYS A 303 -38.92 -32.31 -15.50
CA LYS A 303 -40.28 -32.56 -16.00
C LYS A 303 -40.81 -33.94 -15.58
N GLY A 304 -39.94 -34.94 -15.42
CA GLY A 304 -40.31 -36.28 -14.96
C GLY A 304 -40.58 -36.40 -13.45
N LYS A 305 -40.52 -35.30 -12.69
CA LYS A 305 -40.76 -35.24 -11.24
C LYS A 305 -42.10 -34.64 -10.83
N GLY A 306 -42.93 -34.25 -11.81
CA GLY A 306 -44.31 -33.82 -11.61
C GLY A 306 -45.28 -34.98 -11.67
#